data_AF-A0A1W9X976-F1
#
_entry.id   AF-A0A1W9X976-F1
#
_cell.length_a   1.000
_cell.length_b   1.000
_cell.length_c   1.000
_cell.angle_alpha   90.00
_cell.angle_beta   90.00
_cell.angle_gamma   90.00
#
_symmetry.space_group_name_H-M   'P 1'
#
loop_
_entity.id
_entity.type
_entity.pdbx_description
1 polymer ?
#
loop_
_entity_poly.entity_id
_entity_poly.type
_entity_poly.pdbx_seq_one_letter_code
_entity_poly.pdbx_strand_id
1 'polypeptide(L)'
;MGRFVVGESSPLVGRFVVGESSPLVGQLVVGESSPLVGQLVVGEISPLVGQFVVGESSPLVGQLVVGERSPLVGQFVVGESSPLVGRFVVGESSPLVGQFVVGESSPLVGQLVVGERSPLVGQFVVGESSPLVGRFVVGESSPLVGQFVVGEISPLVGQFVVGESSPLVGRFVVGD
;
A
#
# COMPACT_ATOMS: atom_id res chain seq x y z
N MET A 1 -14.19 -35.96 7.30
CA MET A 1 -15.05 -35.33 8.32
C MET A 1 -14.39 -34.03 8.74
N GLY A 2 -14.76 -32.92 8.09
CA GLY A 2 -14.20 -31.60 8.41
C GLY A 2 -14.85 -31.09 9.69
N ARG A 3 -14.06 -30.83 10.73
CA ARG A 3 -14.56 -30.20 11.94
C ARG A 3 -14.81 -28.72 11.64
N PHE A 4 -16.09 -28.40 11.49
CA PHE A 4 -16.64 -27.07 11.68
C PHE A 4 -16.73 -26.82 13.18
N VAL A 5 -16.19 -25.72 13.66
CA VAL A 5 -16.11 -25.38 15.09
C VAL A 5 -16.65 -23.97 15.29
N VAL A 6 -17.63 -23.84 16.17
CA VAL A 6 -18.24 -22.56 16.56
C VAL A 6 -18.21 -22.44 18.07
N GLY A 7 -17.92 -21.23 18.57
CA GLY A 7 -17.92 -20.94 19.99
C GLY A 7 -17.60 -19.47 20.25
N GLU A 8 -17.94 -19.01 21.45
CA GLU A 8 -17.88 -17.58 21.78
C GLU A 8 -16.63 -17.22 22.61
N SER A 9 -16.27 -18.05 23.60
CA SER A 9 -15.35 -17.62 24.67
C SER A 9 -14.22 -18.61 24.99
N SER A 10 -13.94 -19.58 24.11
CA SER A 10 -12.87 -20.56 24.31
C SER A 10 -12.06 -20.73 23.02
N PRO A 11 -10.73 -20.88 23.07
CA PRO A 11 -9.92 -21.05 21.87
C PRO A 11 -10.44 -22.17 20.96
N LEU A 12 -10.60 -21.88 19.67
CA LEU A 12 -11.18 -22.81 18.70
C LEU A 12 -10.14 -23.20 17.65
N VAL A 13 -10.05 -24.51 17.38
CA VAL A 13 -9.16 -25.05 16.35
C VAL A 13 -9.94 -26.01 15.46
N GLY A 14 -9.92 -25.78 14.16
CA GLY A 14 -10.72 -26.56 13.21
C GLY A 14 -10.35 -26.30 11.76
N ARG A 15 -11.07 -26.96 10.84
CA ARG A 15 -10.92 -26.66 9.41
C ARG A 15 -11.65 -25.35 9.07
N PHE A 16 -12.85 -25.22 9.61
CA PHE A 16 -13.69 -24.04 9.52
C PHE A 16 -13.99 -23.60 10.95
N VAL A 17 -13.63 -22.37 11.28
CA VAL A 17 -13.74 -21.83 12.64
C VAL A 17 -14.48 -20.51 12.61
N VAL A 18 -15.51 -20.39 13.44
CA VAL A 18 -16.25 -19.13 13.64
C VAL A 18 -16.33 -18.84 15.13
N GLY A 19 -16.01 -17.63 15.55
CA GLY A 19 -16.15 -17.22 16.95
C GLY A 19 -15.99 -15.73 17.16
N GLU A 20 -16.41 -15.26 18.33
CA GLU A 20 -16.49 -13.81 18.59
C GLU A 20 -15.28 -13.30 19.38
N SER A 21 -15.01 -13.91 20.55
CA SER A 21 -14.12 -13.31 21.57
C SER A 21 -13.05 -14.28 22.09
N SER A 22 -12.58 -15.22 21.26
CA SER A 22 -11.51 -16.14 21.62
C SER A 22 -10.59 -16.47 20.44
N PRO A 23 -9.30 -16.77 20.67
CA PRO A 23 -8.36 -17.05 19.58
C PRO A 23 -8.83 -18.18 18.66
N LEU A 24 -8.77 -17.94 17.35
CA LEU A 24 -9.29 -18.86 16.33
C LEU A 24 -8.18 -19.32 15.39
N VAL A 25 -8.06 -20.64 15.17
CA VAL A 25 -7.06 -21.22 14.27
C VAL A 25 -7.67 -22.24 13.31
N GLY A 26 -7.48 -22.05 12.00
CA GLY A 26 -8.02 -23.00 11.02
C GLY A 26 -7.64 -22.74 9.56
N GLN A 27 -8.28 -23.43 8.62
CA GLN A 27 -8.10 -23.11 7.19
C GLN A 27 -8.91 -21.88 6.82
N LEU A 28 -10.20 -21.87 7.20
CA LEU A 28 -11.08 -20.72 7.08
C LEU A 28 -11.48 -20.27 8.48
N VAL A 29 -11.23 -19.01 8.78
CA VAL A 29 -11.43 -18.44 10.11
C VAL A 29 -12.18 -17.12 10.00
N VAL A 30 -13.31 -17.03 10.70
CA VAL A 30 -14.13 -15.82 10.77
C VAL A 30 -14.35 -15.45 12.23
N GLY A 31 -14.12 -14.19 12.58
CA GLY A 31 -14.36 -13.72 13.94
C GLY A 31 -14.24 -12.23 14.13
N GLU A 32 -14.71 -11.74 15.26
CA GLU A 32 -14.94 -10.32 15.45
C GLU A 32 -13.83 -9.66 16.27
N SER A 33 -13.61 -10.15 17.50
CA SER A 33 -12.83 -9.45 18.54
C SER A 33 -11.79 -10.37 19.21
N SER A 34 -11.14 -11.23 18.43
CA SER A 34 -10.01 -12.04 18.92
C SER A 34 -8.99 -12.42 17.84
N PRO A 35 -7.72 -12.74 18.16
CA PRO A 35 -6.71 -13.06 17.16
C PRO A 35 -7.11 -14.24 16.26
N LEU A 36 -6.97 -14.06 14.94
CA LEU A 36 -7.36 -15.07 13.95
C LEU A 36 -6.15 -15.52 13.12
N VAL A 37 -5.95 -16.83 12.98
CA VAL A 37 -4.84 -17.41 12.19
C VAL A 37 -5.36 -18.49 11.24
N GLY A 38 -5.09 -18.33 9.94
CA GLY A 38 -5.50 -19.35 8.97
C GLY A 38 -5.03 -19.15 7.53
N GLN A 39 -5.62 -19.90 6.59
CA GLN A 39 -5.35 -19.66 5.16
C GLN A 39 -6.21 -18.50 4.64
N LEU A 40 -7.52 -18.55 4.91
CA LEU A 40 -8.45 -17.46 4.70
C LEU A 40 -8.92 -16.95 6.05
N VAL A 41 -8.73 -15.65 6.30
CA VAL A 41 -9.05 -15.02 7.57
C VAL A 41 -9.90 -13.78 7.31
N VAL A 42 -11.05 -13.71 7.97
CA VAL A 42 -11.96 -12.56 7.93
C VAL A 42 -12.26 -12.12 9.34
N GLY A 43 -12.13 -10.83 9.64
CA GLY A 43 -12.49 -10.31 10.95
C GLY A 43 -12.44 -8.81 11.07
N GLU A 44 -13.03 -8.28 12.13
CA GLU A 44 -13.33 -6.86 12.24
C GLU A 44 -12.29 -6.13 13.10
N ILE A 45 -12.16 -6.52 14.37
CA ILE A 45 -11.39 -5.80 15.39
C ILE A 45 -10.38 -6.76 16.04
N SER A 46 -9.48 -7.34 15.25
CA SER A 46 -8.39 -8.16 15.79
C SER A 46 -7.15 -8.33 14.92
N PRO A 47 -6.02 -8.78 15.47
CA PRO A 47 -4.88 -9.17 14.65
C PRO A 47 -5.26 -10.37 13.77
N LEU A 48 -5.11 -10.25 12.46
CA LEU A 48 -5.37 -11.32 11.49
C LEU A 48 -4.07 -11.75 10.81
N VAL A 49 -3.82 -13.06 10.76
CA VAL A 49 -2.64 -13.63 10.08
C VAL A 49 -3.05 -14.76 9.15
N GLY A 50 -2.70 -14.66 7.86
CA GLY A 50 -2.99 -15.75 6.93
C GLY A 50 -2.43 -15.60 5.52
N GLN A 51 -2.91 -16.44 4.59
CA GLN A 51 -2.56 -16.25 3.18
C GLN A 51 -3.42 -15.16 2.55
N PHE A 52 -4.73 -15.22 2.78
CA PHE A 52 -5.73 -14.24 2.37
C PHE A 52 -6.37 -13.66 3.62
N VAL A 53 -6.25 -12.35 3.78
CA VAL A 53 -6.69 -11.67 4.99
C VAL A 53 -7.56 -10.48 4.61
N VAL A 54 -8.76 -10.43 5.19
CA VAL A 54 -9.72 -9.33 5.03
C VAL A 54 -10.14 -8.85 6.41
N GLY A 55 -10.09 -7.54 6.65
CA GLY A 55 -10.53 -7.00 7.92
C GLY A 55 -10.54 -5.49 7.99
N GLU A 56 -11.17 -4.95 9.03
CA GLU A 56 -11.52 -3.53 9.09
C GLU A 56 -10.53 -2.73 9.95
N SER A 57 -10.41 -3.09 11.23
CA SER A 57 -9.89 -2.20 12.29
C SER A 57 -8.90 -2.89 13.25
N SER A 58 -7.91 -3.62 12.72
CA SER A 58 -6.73 -4.12 13.45
C SER A 58 -5.62 -4.58 12.52
N PRO A 59 -4.38 -4.87 12.98
CA PRO A 59 -3.27 -5.23 12.08
C PRO A 59 -3.52 -6.51 11.28
N LEU A 60 -3.26 -6.46 9.96
CA LEU A 60 -3.40 -7.60 9.06
C LEU A 60 -2.05 -8.00 8.45
N VAL A 61 -1.75 -9.30 8.46
CA VAL A 61 -0.52 -9.86 7.87
C VAL A 61 -0.82 -11.04 6.96
N GLY A 62 -0.38 -10.99 5.71
CA GLY A 62 -0.55 -12.13 4.81
C GLY A 62 0.07 -12.02 3.43
N GLN A 63 -0.29 -12.92 2.51
CA GLN A 63 0.15 -12.79 1.11
C GLN A 63 -0.72 -11.79 0.36
N LEU A 64 -2.04 -11.93 0.46
CA LEU A 64 -3.02 -10.97 -0.02
C LEU A 64 -3.76 -10.39 1.18
N VAL A 65 -3.75 -9.08 1.28
CA VAL A 65 -4.28 -8.36 2.43
C VAL A 65 -5.17 -7.22 1.96
N VAL A 66 -6.40 -7.19 2.46
CA VAL A 66 -7.38 -6.13 2.18
C VAL A 66 -7.92 -5.60 3.51
N GLY A 67 -7.89 -4.28 3.70
CA GLY A 67 -8.53 -3.69 4.86
C GLY A 67 -8.60 -2.18 4.84
N GLU A 68 -9.40 -1.62 5.74
CA GLU A 68 -9.80 -0.21 5.65
C GLU A 68 -8.96 0.68 6.56
N ARG A 69 -8.95 0.39 7.87
CA ARG A 69 -8.45 1.31 8.92
C ARG A 69 -7.36 0.68 9.77
N SER A 70 -6.45 -0.05 9.12
CA SER A 70 -5.44 -0.83 9.84
C SER A 70 -4.08 -0.94 9.16
N PRO A 71 -2.97 -1.08 9.92
CA PRO A 71 -1.68 -1.44 9.33
C PRO A 71 -1.77 -2.77 8.58
N LEU A 72 -1.37 -2.76 7.31
CA LEU A 72 -1.46 -3.92 6.43
C LEU A 72 -0.07 -4.30 5.93
N VAL A 73 0.31 -5.57 6.10
CA VAL A 73 1.61 -6.09 5.67
C VAL A 73 1.44 -7.33 4.82
N GLY A 74 1.95 -7.32 3.59
CA GLY A 74 1.89 -8.50 2.76
C GLY A 74 2.58 -8.43 1.41
N GLN A 75 2.34 -9.40 0.55
CA GLN A 75 2.87 -9.36 -0.82
C GLN A 75 2.02 -8.45 -1.71
N PHE A 76 0.70 -8.58 -1.62
CA PHE A 76 -0.29 -7.74 -2.27
C PHE A 76 -1.16 -7.11 -1.18
N VAL A 77 -1.17 -5.79 -1.14
CA VAL A 77 -1.85 -5.04 -0.08
C VAL A 77 -2.75 -4.00 -0.72
N VAL A 78 -4.02 -4.03 -0.32
CA VAL A 78 -5.03 -3.04 -0.70
C VAL A 78 -5.64 -2.45 0.57
N GLY A 79 -5.71 -1.14 0.66
CA GLY A 79 -6.38 -0.51 1.78
C GLY A 79 -6.56 1.00 1.64
N GLU A 80 -7.40 1.55 2.49
CA GLU A 80 -7.90 2.91 2.32
C GLU A 80 -7.17 3.92 3.22
N SER A 81 -7.19 3.67 4.54
CA SER A 81 -6.90 4.65 5.57
C SER A 81 -5.96 4.11 6.65
N SER A 82 -4.87 3.43 6.27
CA SER A 82 -3.78 3.11 7.20
C SER A 82 -2.44 2.81 6.52
N PRO A 83 -1.32 2.64 7.24
CA PRO A 83 -0.04 2.32 6.61
C PRO A 83 -0.06 0.96 5.90
N LEU A 84 0.38 0.93 4.64
CA LEU A 84 0.48 -0.30 3.84
C LEU A 84 1.93 -0.61 3.52
N VAL A 85 2.34 -1.87 3.73
CA VAL A 85 3.69 -2.34 3.40
C VAL A 85 3.63 -3.63 2.60
N GLY A 86 4.23 -3.65 1.40
CA GLY A 86 4.28 -4.89 0.63
C GLY A 86 5.09 -4.86 -0.66
N ARG A 87 4.96 -5.89 -1.49
CA ARG A 87 5.56 -5.88 -2.82
C ARG A 87 4.73 -5.03 -3.78
N PHE A 88 3.43 -5.27 -3.81
CA PHE A 88 2.44 -4.51 -4.57
C PHE A 88 1.48 -3.88 -3.59
N VAL A 89 1.37 -2.56 -3.65
CA VAL A 89 0.61 -1.79 -2.69
C VAL A 89 -0.30 -0.82 -3.43
N VAL A 90 -1.58 -0.87 -3.11
CA VAL A 90 -2.60 0.04 -3.62
C VAL A 90 -3.36 0.64 -2.46
N GLY A 91 -3.47 1.97 -2.40
CA GLY A 91 -4.26 2.61 -1.37
C GLY A 91 -4.50 4.09 -1.59
N GLU A 92 -5.41 4.65 -0.82
CA GLU A 92 -5.94 5.98 -1.10
C GLU A 92 -5.29 7.05 -0.22
N SER A 93 -5.44 6.93 1.10
CA SER A 93 -5.25 8.03 2.05
C SER A 93 -4.31 7.68 3.21
N SER A 94 -3.20 6.97 2.96
CA SER A 94 -2.21 6.66 4.01
C SER A 94 -0.82 6.29 3.51
N PRO A 95 0.25 6.28 4.32
CA PRO A 95 1.57 5.98 3.79
C PRO A 95 1.69 4.59 3.15
N LEU A 96 2.21 4.51 1.93
CA LEU A 96 2.43 3.26 1.19
C LEU A 96 3.92 3.02 0.98
N VAL A 97 4.38 1.80 1.29
CA VAL A 97 5.77 1.37 1.05
C VAL A 97 5.82 0.04 0.32
N GLY A 98 6.50 -0.01 -0.82
CA GLY A 98 6.66 -1.27 -1.53
C GLY A 98 7.56 -1.28 -2.74
N GLN A 99 7.49 -2.36 -3.52
CA GLN A 99 8.22 -2.42 -4.79
C GLN A 99 7.45 -1.66 -5.87
N PHE A 100 6.15 -1.93 -5.97
CA PHE A 100 5.20 -1.27 -6.85
C PHE A 100 4.13 -0.64 -6.00
N VAL A 101 3.99 0.68 -6.11
CA VAL A 101 3.11 1.46 -5.25
C VAL A 101 2.22 2.34 -6.09
N VAL A 102 0.91 2.26 -5.86
CA VAL A 102 -0.12 3.08 -6.50
C VAL A 102 -0.99 3.71 -5.42
N GLY A 103 -1.20 5.02 -5.49
CA GLY A 103 -2.09 5.68 -4.53
C GLY A 103 -2.38 7.13 -4.84
N GLU A 104 -3.39 7.67 -4.18
CA GLU A 104 -3.96 8.97 -4.56
C GLU A 104 -3.44 10.11 -3.69
N SER A 105 -3.68 10.04 -2.38
CA SER A 105 -3.59 11.18 -1.45
C SER A 105 -2.73 10.87 -0.23
N SER A 106 -1.57 10.26 -0.44
CA SER A 106 -0.65 9.94 0.66
C SER A 106 0.82 9.76 0.27
N PRO A 107 1.80 9.78 1.19
CA PRO A 107 3.20 9.56 0.82
C PRO A 107 3.45 8.15 0.27
N LEU A 108 4.08 8.05 -0.90
CA LEU A 108 4.41 6.77 -1.55
C LEU A 108 5.92 6.58 -1.64
N VAL A 109 6.40 5.39 -1.26
CA VAL A 109 7.83 5.02 -1.37
C VAL A 109 8.00 3.66 -2.04
N GLY A 110 8.77 3.59 -3.13
CA GLY A 110 9.04 2.31 -3.76
C GLY A 110 10.03 2.28 -4.92
N GLN A 111 10.07 1.19 -5.68
CA GLN A 111 10.86 1.13 -6.91
C GLN A 111 10.10 1.78 -8.07
N LEU A 112 8.87 1.36 -8.30
CA LEU A 112 7.92 1.98 -9.21
C LEU A 112 6.80 2.61 -8.39
N VAL A 113 6.59 3.90 -8.57
CA VAL A 113 5.64 4.68 -7.78
C VAL A 113 4.76 5.50 -8.72
N VAL A 114 3.45 5.35 -8.58
CA VAL A 114 2.44 6.09 -9.34
C VAL A 114 1.45 6.72 -8.37
N GLY A 115 1.20 8.02 -8.50
CA GLY A 115 0.20 8.67 -7.68
C GLY A 115 -0.13 10.09 -8.08
N GLU A 116 -1.21 10.63 -7.53
CA GLU A 116 -1.81 11.86 -8.05
C GLU A 116 -1.44 13.07 -7.18
N ARG A 117 -1.72 13.01 -5.87
CA ARG A 117 -1.76 14.16 -4.96
C ARG A 117 -0.98 13.93 -3.68
N SER A 118 0.16 13.26 -3.74
CA SER A 118 1.09 13.27 -2.60
C SER A 118 2.56 13.00 -2.93
N PRO A 119 3.50 13.27 -1.99
CA PRO A 119 4.93 13.09 -2.25
C PRO A 119 5.28 11.66 -2.68
N LEU A 120 6.01 11.52 -3.78
CA LEU A 120 6.41 10.24 -4.35
C LEU A 120 7.94 10.10 -4.35
N VAL A 121 8.45 8.97 -3.82
CA VAL A 121 9.88 8.68 -3.78
C VAL A 121 10.19 7.29 -4.34
N GLY A 122 11.05 7.21 -5.35
CA GLY A 122 11.42 5.90 -5.90
C GLY A 122 12.47 5.88 -7.00
N GLN A 123 12.59 4.75 -7.70
CA GLN A 123 13.47 4.69 -8.88
C GLN A 123 12.77 5.23 -10.12
N PHE A 124 11.54 4.79 -10.36
CA PHE A 124 10.66 5.26 -11.43
C PHE A 124 9.42 5.84 -10.78
N VAL A 125 9.18 7.12 -11.04
CA VAL A 125 8.19 7.89 -10.30
C VAL A 125 7.35 8.67 -11.30
N VAL A 126 6.03 8.45 -11.26
CA VAL A 126 5.05 9.10 -12.13
C VAL A 126 3.97 9.72 -11.27
N GLY A 127 3.61 10.97 -11.55
CA GLY A 127 2.50 11.60 -10.84
C GLY A 127 2.15 12.98 -11.34
N GLU A 128 0.98 13.45 -10.95
CA GLU A 128 0.36 14.63 -11.56
C GLU A 128 0.68 15.91 -10.79
N SER A 129 0.31 15.95 -9.50
CA SER A 129 0.24 17.18 -8.71
C SER A 129 0.93 17.02 -7.36
N SER A 130 2.16 16.48 -7.32
CA SER A 130 2.93 16.40 -6.08
C SER A 130 4.45 16.34 -6.23
N PRO A 131 5.24 16.63 -5.18
CA PRO A 131 6.69 16.53 -5.26
C PRO A 131 7.14 15.11 -5.61
N LEU A 132 7.96 14.95 -6.65
CA LEU A 132 8.45 13.65 -7.11
C LEU A 132 9.98 13.59 -7.01
N VAL A 133 10.50 12.53 -6.41
CA VAL A 133 11.94 12.30 -6.25
C VAL A 133 12.32 10.90 -6.73
N GLY A 134 13.24 10.81 -7.69
CA GLY A 134 13.71 9.50 -8.12
C GLY A 134 14.83 9.48 -9.15
N ARG A 135 15.05 8.31 -9.76
CA ARG A 135 16.03 8.20 -10.85
C ARG A 135 15.43 8.69 -12.17
N PHE A 136 14.24 8.20 -12.48
CA PHE A 136 13.41 8.60 -13.61
C PHE A 136 12.12 9.18 -13.06
N VAL A 137 11.85 10.44 -13.37
CA VAL A 137 10.72 11.18 -12.83
C VAL A 137 9.93 11.77 -13.99
N VAL A 138 8.63 11.50 -14.00
CA VAL A 138 7.66 12.08 -14.93
C VAL A 138 6.55 12.73 -14.12
N GLY A 139 6.23 13.98 -14.40
CA GLY A 139 5.06 14.60 -13.80
C GLY A 139 4.66 15.93 -14.42
N GLU A 140 3.45 16.37 -14.10
CA GLU A 140 2.85 17.51 -14.80
C GLU A 140 3.05 18.82 -14.03
N SER A 141 2.59 18.88 -12.78
CA SER A 141 2.32 20.13 -12.06
C SER A 141 2.92 20.17 -10.64
N SER A 142 4.18 19.76 -10.45
CA SER A 142 4.89 19.83 -9.17
C SER A 142 6.42 19.67 -9.27
N PRO A 143 7.19 20.06 -8.24
CA PRO A 143 8.65 19.94 -8.27
C PRO A 143 9.14 18.51 -8.52
N LEU A 144 10.02 18.35 -9.51
CA LEU A 144 10.59 17.07 -9.91
C LEU A 144 12.11 17.05 -9.68
N VAL A 145 12.61 16.01 -9.02
CA VAL A 145 14.06 15.85 -8.76
C VAL A 145 14.53 14.45 -9.15
N GLY A 146 15.49 14.36 -10.06
CA GLY A 146 16.07 13.06 -10.42
C GLY A 146 17.26 13.06 -11.37
N GLN A 147 17.63 11.88 -11.89
CA GLN A 147 18.66 11.81 -12.93
C GLN A 147 18.09 12.19 -14.30
N PHE A 148 16.93 11.64 -14.62
CA PHE A 148 16.14 11.92 -15.82
C PHE A 148 14.79 12.45 -15.38
N VAL A 149 14.46 13.66 -15.82
CA VAL A 149 13.28 14.39 -15.39
C VAL A 149 12.52 14.89 -16.62
N VAL A 150 11.23 14.56 -16.68
CA VAL A 150 10.30 15.03 -17.72
C VAL A 150 9.11 15.67 -17.03
N GLY A 151 8.76 16.90 -17.39
CA GLY A 151 7.54 17.50 -16.90
C GLY A 151 7.12 18.78 -17.61
N GLU A 152 5.91 19.25 -17.35
CA GLU A 152 5.29 20.33 -18.12
C GLU A 152 5.38 21.69 -17.39
N ILE A 153 4.78 21.78 -16.19
CA ILE A 153 4.56 23.04 -15.44
C ILE A 153 5.11 22.90 -14.00
N SER A 154 6.44 22.73 -13.89
CA SER A 154 7.06 22.19 -12.69
C SER A 154 8.54 22.57 -12.54
N PRO A 155 9.05 23.05 -11.39
CA PRO A 155 10.50 23.17 -11.20
C PRO A 155 11.19 21.81 -11.40
N LEU A 156 12.11 21.72 -12.36
CA LEU A 156 12.76 20.47 -12.75
C LEU A 156 14.25 20.49 -12.39
N VAL A 157 14.73 19.50 -11.64
CA VAL A 157 16.15 19.38 -11.27
C VAL A 157 16.69 18.00 -11.61
N GLY A 158 17.71 17.93 -12.48
CA GLY A 158 18.36 16.65 -12.77
C GLY A 158 19.59 16.69 -13.66
N GLN A 159 20.07 15.52 -14.10
CA GLN A 159 21.17 15.45 -15.06
C GLN A 159 20.67 15.71 -16.49
N PHE A 160 19.55 15.09 -16.83
CA PHE A 160 18.82 15.26 -18.09
C PHE A 160 17.41 15.74 -17.77
N VAL A 161 17.05 16.90 -18.29
CA VAL A 161 15.78 17.58 -18.00
C VAL A 161 15.08 17.92 -19.30
N VAL A 162 13.80 17.57 -19.41
CA VAL A 162 12.90 17.91 -20.52
C VAL A 162 11.65 18.58 -19.96
N GLY A 163 11.29 19.78 -20.44
CA GLY A 163 10.01 20.40 -20.08
C GLY A 163 9.69 21.70 -20.82
N GLU A 164 8.40 22.07 -20.85
CA GLU A 164 7.87 23.11 -21.75
C GLU A 164 7.56 24.46 -21.07
N SER A 165 7.47 24.55 -19.73
CA SER A 165 7.08 25.80 -19.05
C SER A 165 7.55 25.89 -17.60
N SER A 166 8.87 25.83 -17.36
CA SER A 166 9.37 25.74 -15.98
C SER A 166 10.82 26.19 -15.75
N PRO A 167 11.21 26.47 -14.49
CA PRO A 167 12.63 26.54 -14.12
C PRO A 167 13.29 25.17 -14.33
N LEU A 168 14.26 25.10 -15.24
CA LEU A 168 15.00 23.88 -15.56
C LEU A 168 16.44 23.98 -15.04
N VAL A 169 16.85 23.03 -14.21
CA VAL A 169 18.23 22.94 -13.70
C VAL A 169 18.81 21.58 -14.04
N GLY A 170 19.81 21.56 -14.93
CA GLY A 170 20.52 20.33 -15.22
C GLY A 170 21.73 20.46 -16.12
N ARG A 171 22.40 19.33 -16.33
CA ARG A 171 23.59 19.25 -17.21
C ARG A 171 23.19 19.26 -18.69
N PHE A 172 22.07 18.62 -19.01
CA PHE A 172 21.45 18.59 -20.33
C PHE A 172 19.99 18.99 -20.18
N VAL A 173 19.60 20.08 -20.83
CA VAL A 173 18.26 20.67 -20.70
C VAL A 173 17.66 20.82 -22.10
N VAL A 174 16.43 20.33 -22.26
CA VAL A 174 15.58 20.54 -23.44
C VAL A 174 14.30 21.20 -22.96
N GLY A 175 13.95 22.34 -23.55
CA GLY A 175 12.69 23.00 -23.28
C GLY A 175 12.40 24.04 -24.35
N ASP A 176 11.17 24.53 -24.35
CA ASP A 176 10.68 25.58 -25.24
C ASP A 176 11.07 26.99 -24.77
#